data_AF-A0A2D8GCE2-F1
#
_entry.id   AF-A0A2D8GCE2-F1
#
_cell.length_a   1.000
_cell.length_b   1.000
_cell.length_c   1.000
_cell.angle_alpha   90.00
_cell.angle_beta   90.00
_cell.angle_gamma   90.00
#
_symmetry.space_group_name_H-M   'P 1'
#
loop_
_entity.id
_entity.type
_entity.pdbx_description
1 polymer ?
#
loop_
_entity_poly.entity_id
_entity_poly.type
_entity_poly.pdbx_seq_one_letter_code
_entity_poly.pdbx_strand_id
1 'polypeptide(L)' 'MMSSIKVITKKNYCIVSSFEEDASELAEKVEELLNEGWILSGGLASSNSKIFQALTKV' A
#
# COMPACT_ATOMS: atom_id res chain seq x y z
N MET A 1 -0.98 -11.97 -15.50
CA MET A 1 -0.92 -10.50 -15.62
C MET A 1 0.03 -10.02 -14.54
N MET A 2 0.94 -9.09 -14.84
CA MET A 2 1.83 -8.53 -13.82
C MET A 2 1.08 -7.40 -13.13
N SER A 3 0.67 -7.62 -11.88
CA SER A 3 0.09 -6.61 -10.98
C SER A 3 0.96 -5.36 -10.95
N SER A 4 0.36 -4.18 -11.10
CA SER A 4 1.07 -2.89 -11.09
C SER A 4 1.28 -2.34 -9.67
N ILE A 5 1.39 -3.25 -8.69
CA ILE A 5 1.60 -2.91 -7.28
C ILE A 5 3.01 -2.37 -7.10
N LYS A 6 3.12 -1.15 -6.58
CA LYS A 6 4.38 -0.50 -6.26
C LYS A 6 4.46 -0.24 -4.77
N VAL A 7 5.46 -0.86 -4.13
CA VAL A 7 5.77 -0.68 -2.71
C VAL A 7 7.05 0.14 -2.58
N ILE A 8 6.98 1.24 -1.83
CA ILE A 8 8.10 2.13 -1.53
C ILE A 8 8.34 2.09 -0.03
N THR A 9 9.35 1.34 0.40
CA THR A 9 9.71 1.21 1.81
C THR A 9 10.93 2.06 2.15
N LYS A 10 10.85 2.77 3.27
CA LYS A 10 11.92 3.50 3.96
C LYS A 10 12.02 2.93 5.39
N LYS A 11 12.94 3.46 6.21
CA LYS A 11 13.24 2.95 7.56
C LYS A 11 12.00 2.63 8.39
N ASN A 12 11.09 3.61 8.54
CA ASN A 12 9.90 3.47 9.38
C ASN A 12 8.62 3.80 8.61
N TYR A 13 8.70 3.97 7.27
CA TYR A 13 7.58 4.43 6.47
C TYR A 13 7.49 3.62 5.18
N CYS A 14 6.30 3.20 4.81
CA CYS A 14 6.00 2.40 3.63
C CYS A 14 4.84 3.04 2.88
N ILE A 15 4.95 3.14 1.56
CA ILE A 15 3.86 3.56 0.69
C ILE A 15 3.57 2.43 -0.29
N VAL A 16 2.36 1.90 -0.25
CA VAL A 16 1.84 0.96 -1.24
C VAL A 16 0.98 1.76 -2.19
N SER A 17 1.14 1.51 -3.49
CA SER A 17 0.32 2.14 -4.51
C SER A 17 -0.01 1.17 -5.63
N SER A 18 -1.19 1.31 -6.20
CA SER A 18 -1.68 0.49 -7.31
C SER A 18 -2.58 1.31 -8.21
N PHE A 19 -2.95 0.76 -9.37
CA PHE A 19 -4.13 1.24 -10.07
C PHE A 19 -5.41 0.71 -9.40
N GLU A 20 -6.54 1.36 -9.64
CA GLU A 20 -7.86 0.94 -9.10
C GLU A 20 -8.26 -0.47 -9.57
N GLU A 21 -7.84 -0.88 -10.76
CA GLU A 21 -8.06 -2.24 -11.27
C GLU A 21 -7.35 -3.33 -10.44
N ASP A 22 -6.24 -2.97 -9.79
CA ASP A 22 -5.42 -3.84 -8.94
C ASP A 22 -5.76 -3.63 -7.43
N ALA A 23 -6.91 -3.05 -7.10
CA ALA A 23 -7.25 -2.70 -5.72
C ALA A 23 -7.28 -3.91 -4.77
N SER A 24 -7.70 -5.09 -5.26
CA SER A 24 -7.70 -6.32 -4.48
C SER A 24 -6.28 -6.74 -4.09
N GLU A 25 -5.34 -6.64 -5.03
CA GLU A 25 -3.94 -7.00 -4.83
C GLU A 25 -3.24 -5.97 -3.92
N LEU A 26 -3.67 -4.70 -3.97
CA LEU A 26 -3.24 -3.68 -3.01
C LEU A 26 -3.74 -4.00 -1.61
N ALA A 27 -4.99 -4.44 -1.46
CA ALA A 27 -5.54 -4.82 -0.16
C ALA A 27 -4.79 -6.02 0.42
N GLU A 28 -4.53 -7.06 -0.37
CA GLU A 28 -3.69 -8.20 0.02
C GLU A 28 -2.30 -7.75 0.46
N LYS A 29 -1.65 -6.86 -0.30
CA LYS A 29 -0.31 -6.38 0.05
C LYS A 29 -0.29 -5.55 1.33
N VAL A 30 -1.33 -4.75 1.55
CA VAL A 30 -1.49 -3.99 2.79
C VAL A 30 -1.70 -4.93 3.96
N GLU A 31 -2.53 -5.98 3.82
CA GLU A 31 -2.75 -6.98 4.86
C GLU A 31 -1.46 -7.74 5.23
N GLU A 32 -0.66 -8.15 4.24
CA GLU A 32 0.67 -8.73 4.48
C GLU A 32 1.55 -7.82 5.34
N LEU A 33 1.60 -6.53 5.02
CA LEU A 33 2.39 -5.55 5.78
C LEU A 33 1.85 -5.37 7.21
N LEU A 34 0.55 -5.38 7.40
CA LEU A 34 -0.05 -5.34 8.75
C LEU A 34 0.39 -6.56 9.57
N ASN A 35 0.40 -7.75 8.97
CA ASN A 35 0.88 -8.97 9.62
C ASN A 35 2.38 -8.95 9.93
N GLU A 36 3.18 -8.22 9.15
CA GLU A 36 4.61 -7.97 9.43
C GLU A 36 4.87 -6.93 10.54
N GLY A 37 3.80 -6.35 11.11
CA GLY A 37 3.87 -5.36 12.17
C GLY A 37 3.97 -3.91 11.68
N TRP A 38 3.62 -3.64 10.41
CA TRP A 38 3.35 -2.28 9.97
C TRP A 38 1.98 -1.81 10.48
N ILE A 39 1.81 -0.50 10.59
CA ILE A 39 0.61 0.16 11.08
C ILE A 39 0.15 1.15 10.01
N LEU A 40 -1.15 1.26 9.76
CA LEU A 40 -1.67 2.25 8.81
C LEU A 40 -1.27 3.67 9.24
N SER A 41 -0.66 4.42 8.33
CA SER A 41 -0.24 5.80 8.55
C SER A 41 -1.09 6.72 7.68
N GLY A 42 -2.28 7.08 8.19
CA GLY A 42 -3.24 7.90 7.47
C GLY A 42 -4.24 7.10 6.60
N GLY A 43 -5.07 7.84 5.87
CA GLY A 43 -6.14 7.28 5.03
C GLY A 43 -5.69 6.94 3.61
N LEU A 44 -6.56 6.22 2.90
CA LEU A 44 -6.41 5.96 1.47
C LEU A 44 -6.48 7.27 0.69
N ALA A 45 -5.45 7.54 -0.11
CA ALA A 45 -5.47 8.62 -1.08
C ALA A 45 -5.70 8.01 -2.47
N SER A 46 -6.60 8.58 -3.27
CA SER A 46 -6.73 8.23 -4.68
C SER A 46 -6.41 9.43 -5.56
N SER A 47 -5.67 9.20 -6.64
CA SER A 47 -5.31 10.24 -7.62
C SER A 47 -5.04 9.59 -8.97
N ASN A 48 -5.66 10.12 -10.04
CA ASN A 48 -5.53 9.63 -11.43
C ASN A 48 -5.62 8.10 -11.55
N SER A 49 -6.69 7.52 -11.03
CA SER A 49 -6.94 6.06 -10.99
C SER A 49 -5.87 5.23 -10.29
N LYS A 50 -5.06 5.87 -9.43
CA LYS A 50 -4.15 5.19 -8.52
C LYS A 50 -4.59 5.35 -7.09
N ILE A 51 -4.48 4.26 -6.35
CA ILE A 51 -4.71 4.20 -4.92
C ILE A 51 -3.34 4.24 -4.24
N PHE A 52 -3.24 4.98 -3.14
CA PHE A 52 -2.06 5.10 -2.32
C PHE A 52 -2.44 4.83 -0.87
N GLN A 53 -1.76 3.88 -0.25
CA GLN A 53 -1.85 3.58 1.17
C GLN A 53 -0.49 3.81 1.80
N ALA A 54 -0.45 4.64 2.85
CA ALA A 54 0.73 4.82 3.66
C ALA A 54 0.66 3.95 4.93
N LEU A 55 1.80 3.40 5.31
CA LEU A 55 2.01 2.61 6.51
C LEU A 55 3.29 3.08 7.21
N THR A 56 3.34 2.89 8.52
CA THR A 56 4.47 3.22 9.38
C THR A 56 4.82 2.03 10.26
N LYS A 57 6.07 1.90 10.66
CA LYS A 57 6.52 0.90 11.63
C LYS A 57 7.14 1.61 12.82
N VAL A 58 6.69 1.25 14.02
CA VAL A 58 7.17 1.80 15.30
C VAL A 58 8.13 0.81 15.94
#